data_AF-A0AA39EAW2-F1
#
_entry.id   AF-A0AA39EAW2-F1
#
_cell.length_a   1.000
_cell.length_b   1.000
_cell.length_c   1.000
_cell.angle_alpha   90.00
_cell.angle_beta   90.00
_cell.angle_gamma   90.00
#
_symmetry.space_group_name_H-M   'P 1'
#
loop_
_entity.id
_entity.type
_entity.pdbx_description
1 polymer ?
#
loop_
_entity_poly.entity_id
_entity_poly.type
_entity_poly.pdbx_seq_one_letter_code
_entity_poly.pdbx_strand_id
1 'polypeptide(L)'
;MVDVAKCIVQFKELPPQYITPDTPEMVTAIAHIPTAVYWTIRSIVACASQIASLIGMSHEYIASTMDAWELSGLAHKVSNMYGHLQSQLNLCQQHINDKKHIEAYMMLVRLFEIPHSDNMKIIRVLIYAKDDQPPLFDGLSKRKVSLDILRRKNVLLFISELEVPNEELFILDQMFQESRQDPTRPESQYEVVWMPVVDRSTPWTEEKNRQFEALKAMMPWYSVDHPSSIDLAVIKYIKEMWGFNKKPLLVVLDPQGRVVNNNAIHMMWIWGSVAFPFTSLREEGLWKGETWRMELLADTIDPIIHNWISEGRYICLFGGEDMEWIRKFCTLAKAVARAAGIRLEMLYVGKSNPREKIQKINAIISTDNLGHILPDLHLVWFFWVRLESMWYSKMQHGKTVENDPIMQEIVSMLSFDGSDQGWVVFSKGSGEMTKAKGENIVRCLSDYDVWKNNVLSKGFLGALNDYLREIHTPHHCNRLILPGTTGSIPERVVCAECGRPMEKFVMYRCCRD
;
A
#
# COMPACT_ATOMS: atom_id res chain seq x y z
N MET A 1 -5.24 26.18 -45.52
CA MET A 1 -4.96 25.34 -46.70
C MET A 1 -3.86 24.33 -46.41
N VAL A 2 -2.66 24.78 -46.00
CA VAL A 2 -1.56 23.89 -45.61
C VAL A 2 -1.95 22.94 -44.47
N ASP A 3 -2.69 23.44 -43.47
CA ASP A 3 -3.10 22.62 -42.32
C ASP A 3 -4.07 21.50 -42.71
N VAL A 4 -4.97 21.75 -43.66
CA VAL A 4 -5.85 20.71 -44.23
C VAL A 4 -5.03 19.64 -44.94
N ALA A 5 -4.05 20.03 -45.76
CA ALA A 5 -3.18 19.07 -46.43
C ALA A 5 -2.37 18.22 -45.44
N LYS A 6 -1.79 18.83 -44.41
CA LYS A 6 -1.08 18.13 -43.33
C LYS A 6 -2.00 17.15 -42.59
N CYS A 7 -3.21 17.57 -42.24
CA CYS A 7 -4.20 16.73 -41.57
C CYS A 7 -4.56 15.50 -42.43
N ILE A 8 -4.77 15.68 -43.75
CA ILE A 8 -5.05 14.57 -44.68
C ILE A 8 -3.86 13.59 -44.76
N VAL A 9 -2.62 14.08 -44.76
CA VAL A 9 -1.42 13.22 -44.72
C VAL A 9 -1.40 12.40 -43.43
N GLN A 10 -1.68 13.01 -42.28
CA GLN A 10 -1.73 12.31 -41.00
C GLN A 10 -2.76 11.17 -40.97
N PHE A 11 -3.92 11.33 -41.64
CA PHE A 11 -4.87 10.22 -41.80
C PHE A 11 -4.31 9.04 -42.60
N LYS A 12 -3.46 9.30 -43.60
CA LYS A 12 -2.81 8.26 -44.41
C LYS A 12 -1.67 7.56 -43.68
N GLU A 13 -1.06 8.22 -42.71
CA GLU A 13 0.01 7.69 -41.87
C GLU A 13 -0.51 6.89 -40.66
N LEU A 14 -1.83 6.80 -40.46
CA LEU A 14 -2.40 6.02 -39.37
C LEU A 14 -2.08 4.51 -39.54
N PRO A 15 -1.68 3.81 -38.47
CA PRO A 15 -1.26 2.42 -38.54
C PRO A 15 -2.44 1.48 -38.88
N PRO A 16 -2.41 0.79 -40.04
CA PRO A 16 -3.54 0.01 -40.54
C PRO A 16 -3.86 -1.22 -39.67
N GLN A 17 -2.91 -1.67 -38.85
CA GLN A 17 -3.11 -2.77 -37.90
C GLN A 17 -4.07 -2.40 -36.76
N TYR A 18 -4.27 -1.12 -36.47
CA TYR A 18 -5.12 -0.64 -35.38
C TYR A 18 -6.41 0.04 -35.87
N ILE A 19 -6.39 0.64 -37.05
CA ILE A 19 -7.54 1.32 -37.63
C ILE A 19 -7.79 0.89 -39.07
N THR A 20 -9.03 0.52 -39.38
CA THR A 20 -9.45 0.11 -40.73
C THR A 20 -10.33 1.18 -41.36
N PRO A 21 -10.47 1.20 -42.70
CA PRO A 21 -11.37 2.12 -43.39
C PRO A 21 -12.84 2.02 -42.94
N ASP A 22 -13.25 0.87 -42.41
CA ASP A 22 -14.63 0.61 -41.92
C ASP A 22 -14.89 1.11 -40.50
N THR A 23 -13.87 1.64 -39.82
CA THR A 23 -14.01 2.22 -38.48
C THR A 23 -14.86 3.50 -38.57
N PRO A 24 -15.92 3.71 -37.76
CA PRO A 24 -16.88 4.81 -37.94
C PRO A 24 -16.26 6.21 -38.08
N GLU A 25 -15.22 6.47 -37.28
CA GLU A 25 -14.44 7.72 -37.29
C GLU A 25 -13.69 7.89 -38.63
N MET A 26 -13.12 6.80 -39.15
CA MET A 26 -12.39 6.78 -40.42
C MET A 26 -13.34 6.89 -41.62
N VAL A 27 -14.52 6.26 -41.57
CA VAL A 27 -15.56 6.39 -42.61
C VAL A 27 -15.99 7.86 -42.74
N THR A 28 -16.24 8.52 -41.61
CA THR A 28 -16.61 9.93 -41.57
C THR A 28 -15.52 10.82 -42.15
N ALA A 29 -14.25 10.58 -41.78
CA ALA A 29 -13.11 11.30 -42.34
C ALA A 29 -12.99 11.08 -43.86
N ILE A 30 -13.06 9.83 -44.33
CA ILE A 30 -12.94 9.47 -45.76
C ILE A 30 -14.04 10.16 -46.60
N ALA A 31 -15.26 10.28 -46.08
CA ALA A 31 -16.34 10.98 -46.77
C ALA A 31 -16.09 12.49 -46.90
N HIS A 32 -15.44 13.11 -45.91
CA HIS A 32 -15.20 14.56 -45.89
C HIS A 32 -13.92 14.99 -46.60
N ILE A 33 -12.92 14.12 -46.74
CA ILE A 33 -11.63 14.43 -47.39
C ILE A 33 -11.79 14.96 -48.84
N PRO A 34 -12.55 14.33 -49.75
CA PRO A 34 -12.71 14.83 -51.12
C PRO A 34 -13.31 16.23 -51.17
N THR A 35 -14.26 16.51 -50.28
CA THR A 35 -14.88 17.83 -50.14
C THR A 35 -13.86 18.86 -49.67
N ALA A 36 -13.06 18.53 -48.64
CA ALA A 36 -12.00 19.41 -48.15
C ALA A 36 -10.92 19.69 -49.20
N VAL A 37 -10.56 18.69 -50.01
CA VAL A 37 -9.62 18.83 -51.13
C VAL A 37 -10.19 19.79 -52.19
N TYR A 38 -11.45 19.60 -52.60
CA TYR A 38 -12.11 20.47 -53.56
C TYR A 38 -12.10 21.94 -53.10
N TRP A 39 -12.52 22.21 -51.86
CA TRP A 39 -12.55 23.58 -51.33
C TRP A 39 -11.15 24.17 -51.13
N THR A 40 -10.15 23.33 -50.82
CA THR A 40 -8.74 23.76 -50.75
C THR A 40 -8.22 24.17 -52.14
N ILE A 41 -8.43 23.34 -53.18
CA ILE A 41 -8.01 23.66 -54.55
C ILE A 41 -8.72 24.92 -55.04
N ARG A 42 -10.05 25.02 -54.84
CA ARG A 42 -10.82 26.22 -55.19
C ARG A 42 -10.27 27.47 -54.51
N SER A 43 -9.90 27.39 -53.24
CA SER A 43 -9.29 28.50 -52.51
C SER A 43 -7.91 28.88 -53.08
N ILE A 44 -7.08 27.88 -53.43
CA ILE A 44 -5.78 28.13 -54.08
C ILE A 44 -5.96 28.86 -55.41
N VAL A 45 -6.88 28.39 -56.26
CA VAL A 45 -7.15 28.99 -57.57
C VAL A 45 -7.69 30.42 -57.42
N ALA A 46 -8.61 30.66 -56.47
CA ALA A 46 -9.13 31.99 -56.18
C ALA A 46 -8.02 32.95 -55.72
N CYS A 47 -7.16 32.52 -54.79
CA CYS A 47 -6.01 33.31 -54.35
C CYS A 47 -5.03 33.58 -55.50
N ALA A 48 -4.70 32.58 -56.32
CA ALA A 48 -3.79 32.73 -57.45
C ALA A 48 -4.34 33.72 -58.49
N SER A 49 -5.64 33.66 -58.79
CA SER A 49 -6.31 34.60 -59.70
C SER A 49 -6.22 36.05 -59.19
N GLN A 50 -6.42 36.28 -57.88
CA GLN A 50 -6.29 37.61 -57.30
C GLN A 50 -4.85 38.10 -57.30
N ILE A 51 -3.88 37.25 -56.95
CA ILE A 51 -2.45 37.59 -57.01
C ILE A 51 -2.01 37.94 -58.43
N ALA A 52 -2.43 37.15 -59.43
CA ALA A 52 -2.13 37.43 -60.84
C ALA A 52 -2.75 38.76 -61.30
N SER A 53 -3.98 39.06 -60.86
CA SER A 53 -4.64 40.33 -61.12
C SER A 53 -3.90 41.53 -60.49
N LEU A 54 -3.38 41.36 -59.27
CA LEU A 54 -2.59 42.38 -58.58
C LEU A 54 -1.22 42.64 -59.22
N ILE A 55 -0.59 41.61 -59.80
CA ILE A 55 0.73 41.71 -60.46
C ILE A 55 0.60 42.26 -61.89
N GLY A 56 -0.53 42.01 -62.56
CA GLY A 56 -0.72 42.28 -63.99
C GLY A 56 -1.15 43.71 -64.37
N MET A 57 -1.51 44.59 -63.43
CA MET A 57 -2.10 45.91 -63.77
C MET A 57 -1.50 47.10 -63.02
N SER A 58 -1.06 48.08 -63.82
CA SER A 58 -0.78 49.47 -63.44
C SER A 58 -2.09 50.23 -63.14
N HIS A 59 -2.18 50.79 -61.93
CA HIS A 59 -2.99 51.95 -61.52
C HIS A 59 -4.54 51.99 -61.53
N GLU A 60 -5.30 50.95 -61.91
CA GLU A 60 -6.78 50.95 -61.75
C GLU A 60 -7.36 49.62 -61.25
N TYR A 61 -6.92 49.13 -60.08
CA TYR A 61 -7.64 48.05 -59.38
C TYR A 61 -8.23 48.57 -58.07
N ILE A 62 -9.52 48.93 -58.10
CA ILE A 62 -10.31 49.03 -56.87
C ILE A 62 -10.64 47.59 -56.50
N ALA A 63 -9.95 47.03 -55.51
CA ALA A 63 -10.32 45.74 -54.95
C ALA A 63 -11.79 45.81 -54.55
N SER A 64 -12.67 45.10 -55.27
CA SER A 64 -14.09 45.13 -54.98
C SER A 64 -14.29 44.51 -53.59
N THR A 65 -15.16 45.09 -52.78
CA THR A 65 -15.53 44.49 -51.48
C THR A 65 -16.03 43.06 -51.64
N MET A 66 -16.56 42.71 -52.81
CA MET A 66 -16.99 41.35 -53.17
C MET A 66 -15.82 40.35 -53.22
N ASP A 67 -14.68 40.69 -53.83
CA ASP A 67 -13.52 39.79 -53.95
C ASP A 67 -12.89 39.43 -52.59
N ALA A 68 -12.89 40.40 -51.66
CA ALA A 68 -12.42 40.19 -50.29
C ALA A 68 -13.41 39.35 -49.46
N TRP A 69 -14.72 39.53 -49.67
CA TRP A 69 -15.76 38.72 -49.03
C TRP A 69 -15.74 37.26 -49.51
N GLU A 70 -15.47 37.01 -50.79
CA GLU A 70 -15.33 35.65 -51.32
C GLU A 70 -14.13 34.90 -50.73
N LEU A 71 -12.96 35.54 -50.64
CA LEU A 71 -11.79 34.94 -49.98
C LEU A 71 -12.03 34.70 -48.49
N SER A 72 -12.67 35.63 -47.80
CA SER A 72 -13.03 35.47 -46.38
C SER A 72 -13.98 34.29 -46.18
N GLY A 73 -15.00 34.17 -47.04
CA GLY A 73 -15.94 33.04 -47.03
C GLY A 73 -15.27 31.69 -47.33
N LEU A 74 -14.32 31.66 -48.28
CA LEU A 74 -13.51 30.47 -48.56
C LEU A 74 -12.59 30.12 -47.40
N ALA A 75 -11.93 31.11 -46.79
CA ALA A 75 -11.08 30.92 -45.61
C ALA A 75 -11.87 30.32 -44.43
N HIS A 76 -13.07 30.84 -44.16
CA HIS A 76 -13.95 30.30 -43.13
C HIS A 76 -14.40 28.87 -43.43
N LYS A 77 -14.76 28.56 -44.70
CA LYS A 77 -15.13 27.19 -45.10
C LYS A 77 -13.97 26.20 -44.92
N VAL A 78 -12.77 26.56 -45.39
CA VAL A 78 -11.57 25.72 -45.25
C VAL A 78 -11.19 25.53 -43.78
N SER A 79 -11.32 26.58 -42.96
CA SER A 79 -11.08 26.52 -41.51
C SER A 79 -12.05 25.57 -40.80
N ASN A 80 -13.35 25.66 -41.10
CA ASN A 80 -14.36 24.74 -40.54
C ASN A 80 -14.09 23.28 -40.93
N MET A 81 -13.71 23.04 -42.19
CA MET A 81 -13.36 21.69 -42.66
C MET A 81 -12.11 21.16 -41.97
N TYR A 82 -11.10 22.01 -41.77
CA TYR A 82 -9.93 21.65 -40.97
C TYR A 82 -10.31 21.27 -39.55
N GLY A 83 -11.12 22.09 -38.86
CA GLY A 83 -11.57 21.79 -37.49
C GLY A 83 -12.32 20.47 -37.38
N HIS A 84 -13.16 20.15 -38.36
CA HIS A 84 -13.87 18.87 -38.40
C HIS A 84 -12.92 17.68 -38.64
N LEU A 85 -12.03 17.77 -39.64
CA LEU A 85 -11.04 16.73 -39.93
C LEU A 85 -10.09 16.51 -38.75
N GLN A 86 -9.65 17.58 -38.08
CA GLN A 86 -8.80 17.49 -36.90
C GLN A 86 -9.50 16.78 -35.74
N SER A 87 -10.79 17.07 -35.53
CA SER A 87 -11.60 16.37 -34.52
C SER A 87 -11.69 14.86 -34.82
N GLN A 88 -11.98 14.49 -36.07
CA GLN A 88 -12.02 13.09 -36.49
C GLN A 88 -10.66 12.39 -36.36
N LEU A 89 -9.56 13.10 -36.65
CA LEU A 89 -8.21 12.57 -36.50
C LEU A 89 -7.91 12.26 -35.04
N ASN A 90 -8.29 13.16 -34.13
CA ASN A 90 -8.12 12.95 -32.69
C ASN A 90 -8.91 11.72 -32.21
N LEU A 91 -10.15 11.53 -32.69
CA LEU A 91 -10.95 10.34 -32.38
C LEU A 91 -10.30 9.05 -32.91
N CYS A 92 -9.78 9.08 -34.13
CA CYS A 92 -9.05 7.94 -34.71
C CYS A 92 -7.80 7.59 -33.87
N GLN A 93 -7.02 8.60 -33.46
CA GLN A 93 -5.85 8.41 -32.60
C GLN A 93 -6.23 7.85 -31.23
N GLN A 94 -7.33 8.33 -30.64
CA GLN A 94 -7.87 7.80 -29.39
C GLN A 94 -8.21 6.31 -29.52
N HIS A 95 -8.96 5.93 -30.56
CA HIS A 95 -9.32 4.53 -30.83
C HIS A 95 -8.09 3.61 -31.01
N ILE A 96 -7.07 4.10 -31.73
CA ILE A 96 -5.80 3.38 -31.91
C ILE A 96 -5.10 3.17 -30.56
N ASN A 97 -5.03 4.21 -29.73
CA ASN A 97 -4.40 4.14 -28.42
C ASN A 97 -5.15 3.17 -27.51
N ASP A 98 -6.48 3.21 -27.50
CA ASP A 98 -7.32 2.29 -26.72
C ASP A 98 -7.07 0.83 -27.11
N LYS A 99 -7.04 0.53 -28.42
CA LYS A 99 -6.71 -0.82 -28.90
C LYS A 99 -5.31 -1.26 -28.51
N LYS A 100 -4.30 -0.40 -28.63
CA LYS A 100 -2.93 -0.69 -28.20
C LYS A 100 -2.86 -0.99 -26.70
N HIS A 101 -3.57 -0.22 -25.87
CA HIS A 101 -3.62 -0.45 -24.43
C HIS A 101 -4.29 -1.79 -24.08
N ILE A 102 -5.37 -2.16 -24.78
CA ILE A 102 -6.02 -3.46 -24.60
C ILE A 102 -5.07 -4.61 -25.00
N GLU A 103 -4.40 -4.50 -26.15
CA GLU A 103 -3.46 -5.51 -26.62
C GLU A 103 -2.27 -5.68 -25.65
N ALA A 104 -1.68 -4.57 -25.18
CA ALA A 104 -0.60 -4.58 -24.20
C ALA A 104 -1.04 -5.21 -22.87
N TYR A 105 -2.26 -4.91 -22.41
CA TYR A 105 -2.83 -5.53 -21.22
C TYR A 105 -3.05 -7.04 -21.40
N MET A 106 -3.61 -7.47 -22.53
CA MET A 106 -3.80 -8.90 -22.81
C MET A 106 -2.46 -9.65 -22.94
N MET A 107 -1.44 -9.00 -23.51
CA MET A 107 -0.08 -9.54 -23.55
C MET A 107 0.47 -9.72 -22.13
N LEU A 108 0.32 -8.73 -21.25
CA LEU A 108 0.70 -8.80 -19.84
C LEU A 108 0.05 -10.00 -19.13
N VAL A 109 -1.26 -10.17 -19.27
CA VAL A 109 -2.00 -11.30 -18.68
C VAL A 109 -1.40 -12.63 -19.13
N ARG A 110 -1.23 -12.83 -20.45
CA ARG A 110 -0.65 -14.04 -21.01
C ARG A 110 0.79 -14.28 -20.54
N LEU A 111 1.59 -13.22 -20.41
CA LEU A 111 2.97 -13.35 -19.96
C LEU A 111 3.06 -13.90 -18.54
N PHE A 112 2.16 -13.51 -17.64
CA PHE A 112 2.15 -14.06 -16.27
C PHE A 112 1.63 -15.49 -16.17
N GLU A 113 0.90 -15.99 -17.18
CA GLU A 113 0.42 -17.38 -17.26
C GLU A 113 1.50 -18.36 -17.76
N ILE A 114 2.45 -17.87 -18.56
CA ILE A 114 3.46 -18.72 -19.21
C ILE A 114 4.70 -18.87 -18.29
N PRO A 115 5.25 -20.08 -18.13
CA PRO A 115 6.52 -20.27 -17.43
C PRO A 115 7.69 -19.64 -18.19
N HIS A 116 8.59 -18.94 -17.48
CA HIS A 116 9.81 -18.38 -18.07
C HIS A 116 11.07 -19.05 -17.52
N SER A 117 12.16 -18.96 -18.28
CA SER A 117 13.49 -19.42 -17.86
C SER A 117 14.09 -18.56 -16.74
N ASP A 118 13.76 -17.27 -16.74
CA ASP A 118 14.09 -16.30 -15.72
C ASP A 118 13.05 -15.17 -15.69
N ASN A 119 13.12 -14.33 -14.67
CA ASN A 119 12.22 -13.21 -14.42
C ASN A 119 12.40 -12.01 -15.37
N MET A 120 13.37 -12.00 -16.29
CA MET A 120 13.72 -10.79 -17.04
C MET A 120 12.64 -10.37 -18.04
N LYS A 121 11.92 -11.32 -18.64
CA LYS A 121 10.80 -11.00 -19.54
C LYS A 121 9.71 -10.24 -18.82
N ILE A 122 9.36 -10.68 -17.60
CA ILE A 122 8.35 -10.03 -16.77
C ILE A 122 8.83 -8.64 -16.33
N ILE A 123 10.04 -8.55 -15.78
CA ILE A 123 10.58 -7.28 -15.27
C ILE A 123 10.69 -6.22 -16.38
N ARG A 124 11.13 -6.59 -17.59
CA ARG A 124 11.25 -5.65 -18.73
C ARG A 124 9.90 -5.14 -19.23
N VAL A 125 8.83 -5.92 -19.07
CA VAL A 125 7.48 -5.50 -19.45
C VAL A 125 6.86 -4.62 -18.36
N LEU A 126 7.13 -4.90 -17.09
CA LEU A 126 6.69 -4.07 -15.96
C LEU A 126 7.40 -2.71 -15.92
N ILE A 127 8.70 -2.68 -16.23
CA ILE A 127 9.56 -1.51 -16.15
C ILE A 127 10.20 -1.31 -17.52
N TYR A 128 9.66 -0.36 -18.27
CA TYR A 128 10.15 -0.01 -19.59
C TYR A 128 11.52 0.65 -19.49
N ALA A 129 12.51 0.08 -20.18
CA ALA A 129 13.78 0.73 -20.44
C ALA A 129 13.71 1.45 -21.78
N LYS A 130 13.79 2.78 -21.79
CA LYS A 130 14.09 3.53 -23.02
C LYS A 130 15.49 3.13 -23.47
N ASP A 131 15.65 2.82 -24.76
CA ASP A 131 16.92 2.41 -25.34
C ASP A 131 18.04 3.38 -24.90
N ASP A 132 19.05 2.82 -24.23
CA ASP A 132 20.28 3.42 -23.66
C ASP A 132 20.25 4.04 -22.24
N GLN A 133 19.12 4.08 -21.51
CA GLN A 133 19.14 4.50 -20.09
C GLN A 133 18.76 3.38 -19.11
N PRO A 134 19.56 3.14 -18.05
CA PRO A 134 19.19 2.18 -17.02
C PRO A 134 17.93 2.65 -16.27
N PRO A 135 16.86 1.83 -16.20
CA PRO A 135 15.56 2.27 -15.71
C PRO A 135 15.40 2.18 -14.19
N LEU A 136 16.39 1.64 -13.48
CA LEU A 136 16.40 1.55 -12.03
C LEU A 136 17.37 2.56 -11.44
N PHE A 137 17.03 3.05 -10.26
CA PHE A 137 17.87 3.82 -9.36
C PHE A 137 18.20 2.97 -8.15
N ASP A 138 19.48 2.84 -7.81
CA ASP A 138 19.95 2.17 -6.60
C ASP A 138 19.94 3.14 -5.41
N GLY A 139 19.12 2.85 -4.41
CA GLY A 139 18.96 3.64 -3.20
C GLY A 139 20.23 3.73 -2.34
N LEU A 140 21.14 2.76 -2.41
CA LEU A 140 22.40 2.79 -1.65
C LEU A 140 23.48 3.60 -2.38
N SER A 141 23.79 3.24 -3.63
CA SER A 141 24.86 3.91 -4.39
C SER A 141 24.43 5.25 -4.99
N LYS A 142 23.11 5.55 -4.98
CA LYS A 142 22.49 6.72 -5.59
C LYS A 142 22.79 6.84 -7.09
N ARG A 143 22.86 5.71 -7.80
CA ARG A 143 23.18 5.63 -9.24
C ARG A 143 22.13 4.86 -10.02
N LYS A 144 22.02 5.15 -11.32
CA LYS A 144 21.18 4.36 -12.22
C LYS A 144 21.84 3.02 -12.54
N VAL A 145 21.06 1.94 -12.54
CA VAL A 145 21.52 0.56 -12.71
C VAL A 145 20.63 -0.23 -13.67
N SER A 146 21.20 -1.24 -14.33
CA SER A 146 20.48 -2.11 -15.27
C SER A 146 19.52 -3.05 -14.54
N LEU A 147 18.45 -3.47 -15.21
CA LEU A 147 17.54 -4.52 -14.73
C LEU A 147 18.25 -5.87 -14.52
N ASP A 148 19.40 -6.10 -15.15
CA ASP A 148 20.10 -7.39 -15.06
C ASP A 148 20.55 -7.76 -13.64
N ILE A 149 20.64 -6.79 -12.72
CA ILE A 149 20.93 -7.04 -11.29
C ILE A 149 19.83 -7.87 -10.60
N LEU A 150 18.62 -7.87 -11.15
CA LEU A 150 17.45 -8.59 -10.63
C LEU A 150 17.30 -9.99 -11.23
N ARG A 151 18.12 -10.33 -12.24
CA ARG A 151 18.02 -11.59 -12.99
C ARG A 151 18.11 -12.79 -12.06
N ARG A 152 17.11 -13.68 -12.12
CA ARG A 152 17.02 -14.92 -11.31
C ARG A 152 17.05 -14.68 -9.79
N LYS A 153 16.65 -13.50 -9.32
CA LYS A 153 16.44 -13.21 -7.90
C LYS A 153 14.95 -13.22 -7.55
N ASN A 154 14.66 -13.42 -6.27
CA ASN A 154 13.33 -13.07 -5.75
C ASN A 154 13.22 -11.55 -5.68
N VAL A 155 12.16 -10.99 -6.25
CA VAL A 155 11.96 -9.54 -6.31
C VAL A 155 10.66 -9.19 -5.62
N LEU A 156 10.75 -8.35 -4.59
CA LEU A 156 9.63 -7.75 -3.89
C LEU A 156 9.36 -6.39 -4.54
N LEU A 157 8.27 -6.30 -5.30
CA LEU A 157 7.79 -5.06 -5.88
C LEU A 157 7.00 -4.29 -4.82
N PHE A 158 7.59 -3.24 -4.26
CA PHE A 158 6.90 -2.31 -3.39
C PHE A 158 6.14 -1.31 -4.25
N ILE A 159 4.81 -1.43 -4.30
CA ILE A 159 3.94 -0.65 -5.18
C ILE A 159 3.15 0.34 -4.32
N SER A 160 3.27 1.63 -4.60
CA SER A 160 2.57 2.67 -3.83
C SER A 160 2.24 3.89 -4.68
N GLU A 161 1.38 4.78 -4.17
CA GLU A 161 1.33 6.17 -4.64
C GLU A 161 2.52 6.96 -4.07
N LEU A 162 2.58 8.28 -4.30
CA LEU A 162 3.61 9.15 -3.71
C LEU A 162 3.33 9.48 -2.24
N GLU A 163 2.11 9.27 -1.77
CA GLU A 163 1.69 9.49 -0.38
C GLU A 163 1.81 8.18 0.40
N VAL A 164 3.03 7.84 0.81
CA VAL A 164 3.29 6.68 1.66
C VAL A 164 3.39 7.12 3.13
N PRO A 165 2.71 6.46 4.08
CA PRO A 165 2.88 6.74 5.50
C PRO A 165 4.35 6.60 5.92
N ASN A 166 4.87 7.59 6.65
CA ASN A 166 6.27 7.59 7.10
C ASN A 166 6.56 6.40 8.04
N GLU A 167 5.59 6.05 8.89
CA GLU A 167 5.65 4.90 9.79
C GLU A 167 5.90 3.60 9.03
N GLU A 168 5.23 3.43 7.89
CA GLU A 168 5.34 2.23 7.09
C GLU A 168 6.71 2.12 6.41
N LEU A 169 7.20 3.23 5.84
CA LEU A 169 8.52 3.28 5.25
C LEU A 169 9.63 3.05 6.26
N PHE A 170 9.50 3.64 7.45
CA PHE A 170 10.48 3.48 8.52
C PHE A 170 10.64 2.01 8.91
N ILE A 171 9.53 1.31 9.14
CA ILE A 171 9.56 -0.12 9.51
C ILE A 171 10.07 -0.98 8.35
N LEU A 172 9.66 -0.71 7.11
CA LEU A 172 10.16 -1.44 5.95
C LEU A 172 11.66 -1.24 5.73
N ASP A 173 12.19 -0.02 5.91
CA ASP A 173 13.63 0.26 5.88
C ASP A 173 14.34 -0.54 6.97
N GLN A 174 13.87 -0.46 8.22
CA GLN A 174 14.45 -1.23 9.33
C GLN A 174 14.55 -2.73 9.01
N MET A 175 13.45 -3.35 8.58
CA MET A 175 13.41 -4.77 8.20
C MET A 175 14.34 -5.10 7.02
N PHE A 176 14.40 -4.20 6.04
CA PHE A 176 15.31 -4.36 4.91
C PHE A 176 16.77 -4.31 5.37
N GLN A 177 17.16 -3.34 6.19
CA GLN A 177 18.51 -3.22 6.74
C GLN A 177 18.89 -4.44 7.58
N GLU A 178 17.99 -4.91 8.45
CA GLU A 178 18.20 -6.13 9.26
C GLU A 178 18.48 -7.34 8.36
N SER A 179 17.75 -7.50 7.25
CA SER A 179 18.02 -8.55 6.27
C SER A 179 19.40 -8.40 5.60
N ARG A 180 19.94 -7.18 5.49
CA ARG A 180 21.25 -6.92 4.88
C ARG A 180 22.42 -7.17 5.83
N GLN A 181 22.20 -7.26 7.15
CA GLN A 181 23.28 -7.48 8.12
C GLN A 181 23.99 -8.83 7.93
N ASP A 182 23.24 -9.86 7.53
CA ASP A 182 23.80 -11.17 7.19
C ASP A 182 23.35 -11.58 5.78
N PRO A 183 24.04 -11.11 4.73
CA PRO A 183 23.65 -11.33 3.35
C PRO A 183 23.88 -12.79 2.89
N THR A 184 24.51 -13.63 3.72
CA THR A 184 24.73 -15.05 3.40
C THR A 184 23.52 -15.91 3.73
N ARG A 185 22.59 -15.40 4.54
CA ARG A 185 21.36 -16.10 4.91
C ARG A 185 20.45 -16.32 3.71
N PRO A 186 19.82 -17.50 3.58
CA PRO A 186 18.78 -17.75 2.59
C PRO A 186 17.64 -16.74 2.68
N GLU A 187 17.26 -16.34 3.90
CA GLU A 187 16.19 -15.37 4.18
C GLU A 187 16.48 -13.98 3.61
N SER A 188 17.75 -13.70 3.33
CA SER A 188 18.24 -12.43 2.79
C SER A 188 18.39 -12.44 1.26
N GLN A 189 17.99 -13.51 0.56
CA GLN A 189 18.16 -13.65 -0.90
C GLN A 189 16.99 -13.05 -1.70
N TYR A 190 16.66 -11.79 -1.43
CA TYR A 190 15.64 -11.02 -2.17
C TYR A 190 16.09 -9.57 -2.38
N GLU A 191 15.53 -8.95 -3.41
CA GLU A 191 15.69 -7.51 -3.70
C GLU A 191 14.33 -6.82 -3.60
N VAL A 192 14.32 -5.57 -3.15
CA VAL A 192 13.10 -4.73 -3.15
C VAL A 192 13.22 -3.72 -4.30
N VAL A 193 12.12 -3.53 -5.04
CA VAL A 193 12.02 -2.52 -6.11
C VAL A 193 10.77 -1.69 -5.88
N TRP A 194 10.93 -0.39 -5.66
CA TRP A 194 9.83 0.54 -5.58
C TRP A 194 9.28 0.87 -6.97
N MET A 195 7.98 0.69 -7.13
CA MET A 195 7.20 0.97 -8.35
C MET A 195 6.10 2.00 -8.04
N PRO A 196 6.34 3.30 -8.33
CA PRO A 196 5.36 4.35 -8.10
C PRO A 196 4.20 4.27 -9.10
N VAL A 197 2.99 3.94 -8.63
CA VAL A 197 1.77 3.93 -9.44
C VAL A 197 1.06 5.26 -9.27
N VAL A 198 1.35 6.19 -10.17
CA VAL A 198 0.78 7.55 -10.16
C VAL A 198 -0.37 7.67 -11.14
N ASP A 199 -1.41 8.43 -10.76
CA ASP A 199 -2.50 8.75 -11.67
C ASP A 199 -2.03 9.74 -12.75
N ARG A 200 -2.10 9.30 -14.01
CA ARG A 200 -1.72 10.08 -15.19
C ARG A 200 -2.83 11.00 -15.71
N SER A 201 -4.03 10.96 -15.11
CA SER A 201 -5.10 11.91 -15.42
C SER A 201 -4.74 13.34 -14.99
N THR A 202 -3.84 13.47 -14.01
CA THR A 202 -3.38 14.76 -13.48
C THR A 202 -1.97 15.07 -14.00
N PRO A 203 -1.67 16.34 -14.34
CA PRO A 203 -0.34 16.72 -14.82
C PRO A 203 0.77 16.33 -13.85
N TRP A 204 1.94 15.99 -14.41
CA TRP A 204 3.17 15.86 -13.65
C TRP A 204 3.72 17.27 -13.36
N THR A 205 3.56 17.72 -12.11
CA THR A 205 4.00 19.04 -11.66
C THR A 205 5.36 18.97 -11.00
N GLU A 206 6.05 20.11 -10.89
CA GLU A 206 7.32 20.21 -10.17
C GLU A 206 7.20 19.76 -8.71
N GLU A 207 6.06 20.03 -8.06
CA GLU A 207 5.79 19.60 -6.70
C GLU A 207 5.73 18.07 -6.58
N LYS A 208 5.02 17.38 -7.50
CA LYS A 208 5.01 15.91 -7.55
C LYS A 208 6.39 15.35 -7.81
N ASN A 209 7.17 16.01 -8.68
CA ASN A 209 8.53 15.61 -8.97
C ASN A 209 9.41 15.70 -7.70
N ARG A 210 9.29 16.80 -6.95
CA ARG A 210 10.00 16.98 -5.68
C ARG A 210 9.61 15.93 -4.64
N GLN A 211 8.32 15.64 -4.51
CA GLN A 211 7.81 14.59 -3.62
C GLN A 211 8.35 13.21 -4.00
N PHE A 212 8.32 12.88 -5.29
CA PHE A 212 8.89 11.64 -5.82
C PHE A 212 10.38 11.51 -5.51
N GLU A 213 11.18 12.54 -5.77
CA GLU A 213 12.63 12.53 -5.50
C GLU A 213 12.94 12.44 -4.00
N ALA A 214 12.19 13.15 -3.15
CA ALA A 214 12.34 13.06 -1.70
C ALA A 214 12.05 11.63 -1.19
N LEU A 215 10.97 11.02 -1.67
CA LEU A 215 10.58 9.65 -1.33
C LEU A 215 11.61 8.62 -1.80
N LYS A 216 12.04 8.74 -3.07
CA LYS A 216 13.09 7.90 -3.67
C LYS A 216 14.41 7.99 -2.89
N ALA A 217 14.76 9.18 -2.40
CA ALA A 217 16.00 9.41 -1.67
C ALA A 217 16.02 8.74 -0.29
N MET A 218 14.87 8.59 0.36
CA MET A 218 14.74 7.92 1.66
C MET A 218 14.82 6.40 1.58
N MET A 219 14.54 5.81 0.41
CA MET A 219 14.53 4.35 0.25
C MET A 219 15.95 3.80 0.05
N PRO A 220 16.35 2.75 0.79
CA PRO A 220 17.64 2.09 0.61
C PRO A 220 17.66 1.10 -0.57
N TRP A 221 16.50 0.64 -1.03
CA TRP A 221 16.36 -0.37 -2.07
C TRP A 221 16.29 0.24 -3.47
N TYR A 222 16.10 -0.59 -4.51
CA TYR A 222 15.98 -0.10 -5.87
C TYR A 222 14.66 0.62 -6.10
N SER A 223 14.65 1.63 -6.97
CA SER A 223 13.44 2.31 -7.42
C SER A 223 13.39 2.33 -8.93
N VAL A 224 12.19 2.33 -9.51
CA VAL A 224 12.03 2.81 -10.89
C VAL A 224 12.51 4.26 -10.95
N ASP A 225 13.34 4.60 -11.94
CA ASP A 225 13.99 5.91 -12.05
C ASP A 225 12.98 7.06 -12.22
N HIS A 226 11.90 6.81 -12.97
CA HIS A 226 10.80 7.76 -13.16
C HIS A 226 9.48 7.03 -13.44
N PRO A 227 8.31 7.50 -12.92
CA PRO A 227 7.01 6.83 -13.12
C PRO A 227 6.54 6.73 -14.57
N SER A 228 7.13 7.51 -15.49
CA SER A 228 6.88 7.39 -16.93
C SER A 228 7.34 6.04 -17.51
N SER A 229 8.22 5.34 -16.80
CA SER A 229 8.75 4.02 -17.20
C SER A 229 7.78 2.86 -16.95
N ILE A 230 6.64 3.11 -16.30
CA ILE A 230 5.61 2.09 -16.06
C ILE A 230 4.46 2.35 -17.05
N ASP A 231 4.18 1.43 -17.96
CA ASP A 231 3.13 1.64 -18.96
C ASP A 231 1.71 1.70 -18.33
N LEU A 232 0.76 2.38 -19.00
CA LEU A 232 -0.64 2.42 -18.56
C LEU A 232 -1.28 1.02 -18.48
N ALA A 233 -0.92 0.10 -19.37
CA ALA A 233 -1.38 -1.27 -19.33
C ALA A 233 -0.85 -2.01 -18.07
N VAL A 234 0.38 -1.71 -17.64
CA VAL A 234 0.96 -2.23 -16.39
C VAL A 234 0.21 -1.66 -15.19
N ILE A 235 -0.05 -0.36 -15.16
CA ILE A 235 -0.85 0.28 -14.09
C ILE A 235 -2.24 -0.35 -14.01
N LYS A 236 -2.90 -0.58 -15.15
CA LYS A 236 -4.20 -1.26 -15.21
C LYS A 236 -4.11 -2.68 -14.67
N TYR A 237 -3.09 -3.45 -15.07
CA TYR A 237 -2.86 -4.81 -14.58
C TYR A 237 -2.64 -4.83 -13.06
N ILE A 238 -1.82 -3.94 -12.52
CA ILE A 238 -1.58 -3.80 -11.07
C ILE A 238 -2.90 -3.51 -10.33
N LYS A 239 -3.75 -2.63 -10.86
CA LYS A 239 -5.05 -2.30 -10.24
C LYS A 239 -6.04 -3.47 -10.30
N GLU A 240 -6.18 -4.12 -11.45
CA GLU A 240 -7.21 -5.14 -11.67
C GLU A 240 -6.80 -6.54 -11.16
N MET A 241 -5.56 -6.96 -11.40
CA MET A 241 -5.08 -8.31 -11.11
C MET A 241 -4.42 -8.42 -9.75
N TRP A 242 -3.67 -7.39 -9.32
CA TRP A 242 -3.05 -7.36 -7.99
C TRP A 242 -3.88 -6.60 -6.96
N GLY A 243 -4.97 -5.95 -7.37
CA GLY A 243 -5.93 -5.32 -6.47
C GLY A 243 -5.43 -4.01 -5.85
N PHE A 244 -4.52 -3.29 -6.51
CA PHE A 244 -4.02 -2.01 -6.01
C PHE A 244 -5.10 -0.94 -5.93
N ASN A 245 -5.35 -0.45 -4.71
CA ASN A 245 -6.39 0.52 -4.40
C ASN A 245 -5.85 1.73 -3.63
N LYS A 246 -4.69 2.25 -4.07
CA LYS A 246 -3.91 3.35 -3.47
C LYS A 246 -3.07 2.99 -2.25
N LYS A 247 -3.34 1.84 -1.66
CA LYS A 247 -2.58 1.36 -0.51
C LYS A 247 -1.33 0.64 -0.97
N PRO A 248 -0.22 0.79 -0.23
CA PRO A 248 0.98 0.08 -0.57
C PRO A 248 0.75 -1.43 -0.65
N LEU A 249 1.31 -2.05 -1.69
CA LEU A 249 1.33 -3.49 -1.89
C LEU A 249 2.77 -3.97 -1.99
N LEU A 250 3.01 -5.18 -1.54
CA LEU A 250 4.30 -5.85 -1.68
C LEU A 250 4.13 -7.13 -2.50
N VAL A 251 4.26 -7.03 -3.81
CA VAL A 251 4.08 -8.17 -4.73
C VAL A 251 5.38 -8.94 -4.85
N VAL A 252 5.34 -10.27 -4.79
CA VAL A 252 6.54 -11.11 -4.79
C VAL A 252 6.65 -11.86 -6.10
N LEU A 253 7.76 -11.64 -6.81
CA LEU A 253 8.15 -12.39 -8.00
C LEU A 253 9.25 -13.40 -7.63
N ASP A 254 9.08 -14.65 -8.05
CA ASP A 254 10.13 -15.66 -7.96
C ASP A 254 11.24 -15.45 -9.03
N PRO A 255 12.34 -16.22 -9.00
CA PRO A 255 13.41 -16.13 -10.00
C PRO A 255 12.98 -16.35 -11.45
N GLN A 256 11.82 -16.96 -11.70
CA GLN A 256 11.21 -17.19 -13.01
C GLN A 256 10.19 -16.12 -13.38
N GLY A 257 9.93 -15.14 -12.50
CA GLY A 257 9.00 -14.03 -12.72
C GLY A 257 7.55 -14.38 -12.43
N ARG A 258 7.27 -15.53 -11.80
CA ARG A 258 5.91 -15.88 -11.36
C ARG A 258 5.56 -15.09 -10.10
N VAL A 259 4.32 -14.63 -10.04
CA VAL A 259 3.79 -14.01 -8.83
C VAL A 259 3.49 -15.10 -7.80
N VAL A 260 4.25 -15.13 -6.71
CA VAL A 260 4.05 -16.12 -5.64
C VAL A 260 3.23 -15.57 -4.47
N ASN A 261 3.09 -14.25 -4.39
CA ASN A 261 2.21 -13.56 -3.46
C ASN A 261 1.85 -12.16 -4.00
N ASN A 262 0.55 -11.85 -4.06
CA ASN A 262 0.06 -10.55 -4.52
C ASN A 262 0.20 -9.45 -3.46
N ASN A 263 0.32 -9.81 -2.18
CA ASN A 263 0.56 -8.85 -1.12
C ASN A 263 1.24 -9.49 0.11
N ALA A 264 2.56 -9.59 0.05
CA ALA A 264 3.40 -10.10 1.14
C ALA A 264 3.66 -9.08 2.25
N ILE A 265 3.04 -7.89 2.23
CA ILE A 265 3.29 -6.85 3.24
C ILE A 265 2.93 -7.36 4.65
N HIS A 266 1.84 -8.13 4.75
CA HIS A 266 1.43 -8.76 6.00
C HIS A 266 2.44 -9.80 6.47
N MET A 267 2.97 -10.62 5.56
CA MET A 267 4.04 -11.58 5.90
C MET A 267 5.30 -10.87 6.38
N MET A 268 5.67 -9.77 5.72
CA MET A 268 6.82 -8.94 6.11
C MET A 268 6.63 -8.37 7.52
N TRP A 269 5.46 -7.81 7.82
CA TRP A 269 5.17 -7.27 9.15
C TRP A 269 5.15 -8.33 10.25
N ILE A 270 4.60 -9.52 9.98
CA ILE A 270 4.48 -10.57 11.01
C ILE A 270 5.82 -11.27 11.25
N TRP A 271 6.54 -11.61 10.18
CA TRP A 271 7.65 -12.57 10.19
C TRP A 271 8.99 -11.99 9.72
N GLY A 272 9.03 -10.78 9.18
CA GLY A 272 10.22 -10.17 8.61
C GLY A 272 10.87 -11.05 7.52
N SER A 273 12.19 -11.19 7.58
CA SER A 273 12.96 -12.00 6.62
C SER A 273 12.66 -13.50 6.71
N VAL A 274 12.19 -14.02 7.85
CA VAL A 274 11.84 -15.44 8.05
C VAL A 274 10.67 -15.88 7.15
N ALA A 275 9.87 -14.92 6.68
CA ALA A 275 8.81 -15.18 5.71
C ALA A 275 9.33 -15.56 4.32
N PHE A 276 10.61 -15.36 3.99
CA PHE A 276 11.18 -15.78 2.71
C PHE A 276 10.89 -17.27 2.41
N PRO A 277 10.48 -17.63 1.17
CA PRO A 277 10.37 -16.80 -0.04
C PRO A 277 9.00 -16.11 -0.22
N PHE A 278 8.31 -15.78 0.87
CA PHE A 278 7.04 -15.05 0.92
C PHE A 278 5.88 -15.74 0.18
N THR A 279 5.93 -17.07 0.05
CA THR A 279 4.86 -17.87 -0.56
C THR A 279 3.74 -18.18 0.44
N SER A 280 2.51 -18.38 -0.04
CA SER A 280 1.39 -18.82 0.82
C SER A 280 1.70 -20.14 1.54
N LEU A 281 2.40 -21.08 0.90
CA LEU A 281 2.82 -22.34 1.52
C LEU A 281 3.79 -22.11 2.68
N ARG A 282 4.73 -21.17 2.54
CA ARG A 282 5.66 -20.78 3.60
C ARG A 282 4.89 -20.16 4.77
N GLU A 283 3.94 -19.27 4.48
CA GLU A 283 3.09 -18.64 5.49
C GLU A 283 2.28 -19.67 6.29
N GLU A 284 1.64 -20.64 5.62
CA GLU A 284 0.96 -21.74 6.30
C GLU A 284 1.90 -22.53 7.22
N GLY A 285 3.12 -22.79 6.75
CA GLY A 285 4.14 -23.49 7.54
C GLY A 285 4.52 -22.72 8.81
N LEU A 286 4.69 -21.40 8.71
CA LEU A 286 4.97 -20.53 9.86
C LEU A 286 3.81 -20.56 10.86
N TRP A 287 2.57 -20.44 10.38
CA TRP A 287 1.41 -20.50 11.25
C TRP A 287 1.20 -21.87 11.93
N LYS A 288 1.54 -22.98 11.26
CA LYS A 288 1.44 -24.33 11.84
C LYS A 288 2.46 -24.56 12.96
N GLY A 289 3.62 -23.90 12.88
CA GLY A 289 4.69 -24.01 13.89
C GLY A 289 4.56 -23.01 15.04
N GLU A 290 3.59 -22.09 14.97
CA GLU A 290 3.48 -20.98 15.92
C GLU A 290 2.36 -21.18 16.95
N THR A 291 2.54 -20.59 18.12
CA THR A 291 1.54 -20.52 19.19
C THR A 291 1.36 -19.07 19.67
N TRP A 292 0.29 -18.80 20.42
CA TRP A 292 0.10 -17.49 21.03
C TRP A 292 1.03 -17.33 22.26
N ARG A 293 2.18 -16.69 22.05
CA ARG A 293 3.22 -16.45 23.04
C ARG A 293 3.81 -15.04 22.90
N MET A 294 4.57 -14.60 23.89
CA MET A 294 5.13 -13.25 23.93
C MET A 294 6.03 -12.95 22.73
N GLU A 295 6.70 -13.98 22.20
CA GLU A 295 7.55 -13.86 21.03
C GLU A 295 6.74 -13.44 19.79
N LEU A 296 5.64 -14.15 19.55
CA LEU A 296 4.72 -13.81 18.46
C LEU A 296 4.16 -12.42 18.66
N LEU A 297 3.85 -11.99 19.89
CA LEU A 297 3.23 -10.69 20.13
C LEU A 297 4.21 -9.52 19.99
N ALA A 298 5.43 -9.63 20.53
CA ALA A 298 6.27 -8.47 20.75
C ALA A 298 7.80 -8.66 20.58
N ASP A 299 8.33 -9.84 20.26
CA ASP A 299 9.80 -10.05 20.14
C ASP A 299 10.45 -9.07 19.15
N THR A 300 9.75 -8.78 18.05
CA THR A 300 10.21 -7.92 16.97
C THR A 300 9.98 -6.43 17.22
N ILE A 301 9.42 -6.06 18.38
CA ILE A 301 9.05 -4.66 18.69
C ILE A 301 10.16 -3.96 19.44
N ASP A 302 10.72 -4.61 20.46
CA ASP A 302 11.85 -4.07 21.21
C ASP A 302 12.81 -5.21 21.64
N PRO A 303 14.11 -5.12 21.31
CA PRO A 303 15.11 -6.13 21.68
C PRO A 303 15.17 -6.43 23.19
N ILE A 304 14.73 -5.51 24.06
CA ILE A 304 14.69 -5.75 25.51
C ILE A 304 13.75 -6.90 25.88
N ILE A 305 12.67 -7.09 25.11
CA ILE A 305 11.66 -8.13 25.35
C ILE A 305 12.31 -9.51 25.12
N HIS A 306 13.10 -9.65 24.06
CA HIS A 306 13.84 -10.88 23.76
C HIS A 306 14.70 -11.35 24.96
N ASN A 307 15.38 -10.41 25.60
CA ASN A 307 16.20 -10.69 26.79
C ASN A 307 15.33 -11.13 27.98
N TRP A 308 14.22 -10.44 28.23
CA TRP A 308 13.30 -10.81 29.32
C TRP A 308 12.67 -12.19 29.12
N ILE A 309 12.35 -12.54 27.88
CA ILE A 309 11.82 -13.85 27.51
C ILE A 309 12.86 -14.94 27.80
N SER A 310 14.09 -14.74 27.30
CA SER A 310 15.21 -15.69 27.45
C SER A 310 15.58 -15.93 28.91
N GLU A 311 15.45 -14.92 29.76
CA GLU A 311 15.66 -15.01 31.20
C GLU A 311 14.46 -15.57 31.99
N GLY A 312 13.33 -15.86 31.32
CA GLY A 312 12.13 -16.40 31.96
C GLY A 312 11.47 -15.44 32.94
N ARG A 313 11.64 -14.11 32.75
CA ARG A 313 11.03 -13.08 33.60
C ARG A 313 9.52 -13.02 33.42
N TYR A 314 8.83 -12.42 34.39
CA TYR A 314 7.43 -12.03 34.22
C TYR A 314 7.39 -10.70 33.45
N ILE A 315 6.64 -10.68 32.34
CA ILE A 315 6.55 -9.52 31.45
C ILE A 315 5.11 -9.05 31.42
N CYS A 316 4.89 -7.75 31.56
CA CYS A 316 3.61 -7.11 31.38
C CYS A 316 3.68 -6.05 30.29
N LEU A 317 3.00 -6.30 29.17
CA LEU A 317 2.69 -5.26 28.19
C LEU A 317 1.41 -4.56 28.61
N PHE A 318 1.37 -3.24 28.57
CA PHE A 318 0.17 -2.49 28.89
C PHE A 318 0.02 -1.26 28.01
N GLY A 319 -1.23 -0.80 27.88
CA GLY A 319 -1.56 0.37 27.09
C GLY A 319 -2.87 0.99 27.53
N GLY A 320 -3.21 2.14 26.95
CA GLY A 320 -4.32 2.98 27.38
C GLY A 320 -3.96 4.45 27.30
N GLU A 321 -4.97 5.32 27.37
CA GLU A 321 -4.78 6.77 27.31
C GLU A 321 -5.12 7.51 28.62
N ASP A 322 -5.67 6.78 29.59
CA ASP A 322 -6.05 7.31 30.89
C ASP A 322 -4.87 7.21 31.86
N MET A 323 -4.27 8.36 32.18
CA MET A 323 -3.11 8.42 33.07
C MET A 323 -3.43 8.12 34.53
N GLU A 324 -4.65 8.38 34.99
CA GLU A 324 -5.06 8.03 36.35
C GLU A 324 -5.14 6.51 36.49
N TRP A 325 -5.76 5.86 35.50
CA TRP A 325 -5.80 4.41 35.42
C TRP A 325 -4.39 3.80 35.30
N ILE A 326 -3.53 4.34 34.43
CA ILE A 326 -2.15 3.84 34.26
C ILE A 326 -1.38 3.89 35.59
N ARG A 327 -1.41 5.02 36.31
CA ARG A 327 -0.74 5.17 37.60
C ARG A 327 -1.27 4.19 38.64
N LYS A 328 -2.60 4.07 38.74
CA LYS A 328 -3.28 3.15 39.67
C LYS A 328 -2.88 1.70 39.38
N PHE A 329 -2.96 1.29 38.11
CA PHE A 329 -2.57 -0.04 37.66
C PHE A 329 -1.09 -0.34 37.96
N CYS A 330 -0.16 0.52 37.53
CA CYS A 330 1.27 0.30 37.74
C CYS A 330 1.63 0.18 39.23
N THR A 331 0.99 0.98 40.08
CA THR A 331 1.20 0.92 41.54
C THR A 331 0.74 -0.42 42.12
N LEU A 332 -0.47 -0.86 41.75
CA LEU A 332 -1.02 -2.15 42.19
C LEU A 332 -0.20 -3.32 41.66
N ALA A 333 0.14 -3.33 40.37
CA ALA A 333 0.91 -4.40 39.75
C ALA A 333 2.27 -4.58 40.43
N LYS A 334 2.97 -3.48 40.74
CA LYS A 334 4.24 -3.52 41.48
C LYS A 334 4.07 -3.98 42.92
N ALA A 335 3.00 -3.57 43.61
CA ALA A 335 2.72 -4.02 44.97
C ALA A 335 2.45 -5.53 45.01
N VAL A 336 1.60 -6.03 44.11
CA VAL A 336 1.31 -7.46 43.96
C VAL A 336 2.57 -8.23 43.57
N ALA A 337 3.39 -7.72 42.64
CA ALA A 337 4.64 -8.37 42.26
C ALA A 337 5.59 -8.56 43.45
N ARG A 338 5.75 -7.52 44.29
CA ARG A 338 6.54 -7.61 45.53
C ARG A 338 5.95 -8.61 46.51
N ALA A 339 4.62 -8.59 46.71
CA ALA A 339 3.93 -9.51 47.62
C ALA A 339 3.99 -10.97 47.15
N ALA A 340 3.99 -11.20 45.84
CA ALA A 340 4.13 -12.52 45.22
C ALA A 340 5.59 -12.98 45.10
N GLY A 341 6.56 -12.10 45.39
CA GLY A 341 7.99 -12.40 45.24
C GLY A 341 8.43 -12.59 43.78
N ILE A 342 7.75 -11.98 42.82
CA ILE A 342 8.07 -12.10 41.39
C ILE A 342 8.81 -10.87 40.87
N ARG A 343 9.73 -11.10 39.92
CA ARG A 343 10.37 -10.03 39.15
C ARG A 343 9.53 -9.69 37.93
N LEU A 344 8.78 -8.60 38.04
CA LEU A 344 7.88 -8.10 36.99
C LEU A 344 8.55 -6.98 36.19
N GLU A 345 8.74 -7.20 34.89
CA GLU A 345 9.14 -6.18 33.92
C GLU A 345 7.88 -5.65 33.23
N MET A 346 7.75 -4.33 33.12
CA MET A 346 6.55 -3.68 32.58
C MET A 346 6.94 -2.79 31.40
N LEU A 347 6.25 -2.92 30.27
CA LEU A 347 6.46 -2.10 29.07
C LEU A 347 5.15 -1.46 28.63
N TYR A 348 5.16 -0.14 28.52
CA TYR A 348 4.05 0.62 27.96
C TYR A 348 4.14 0.63 26.43
N VAL A 349 3.12 0.07 25.79
CA VAL A 349 2.99 -0.05 24.34
C VAL A 349 2.05 1.01 23.76
N GLY A 350 1.04 1.46 24.51
CA GLY A 350 0.12 2.51 24.06
C GLY A 350 -1.11 2.00 23.27
N LYS A 351 -1.57 2.78 22.30
CA LYS A 351 -2.75 2.53 21.43
C LYS A 351 -2.44 2.80 19.96
N SER A 352 -3.28 2.30 19.05
CA SER A 352 -3.10 2.32 17.59
C SER A 352 -3.02 3.72 16.97
N ASN A 353 -3.48 4.76 17.68
CA ASN A 353 -3.40 6.14 17.23
C ASN A 353 -2.35 6.92 18.04
N PRO A 354 -1.05 6.83 17.69
CA PRO A 354 0.00 7.57 18.35
C PRO A 354 -0.13 9.07 18.06
N ARG A 355 -0.81 9.77 18.97
CA ARG A 355 -0.90 11.23 18.98
C ARG A 355 0.09 11.83 19.97
N GLU A 356 0.17 13.17 19.99
CA GLU A 356 0.89 13.93 21.05
C GLU A 356 0.55 13.44 22.47
N LYS A 357 -0.66 12.91 22.67
CA LYS A 357 -1.09 12.32 23.94
C LYS A 357 -0.21 11.15 24.37
N ILE A 358 0.18 10.24 23.47
CA ILE A 358 1.08 9.12 23.81
C ILE A 358 2.47 9.64 24.20
N GLN A 359 2.98 10.67 23.53
CA GLN A 359 4.26 11.29 23.90
C GLN A 359 4.23 11.87 25.31
N LYS A 360 3.14 12.57 25.67
CA LYS A 360 2.93 13.09 27.03
C LYS A 360 2.87 11.96 28.05
N ILE A 361 2.20 10.85 27.74
CA ILE A 361 2.13 9.66 28.60
C ILE A 361 3.52 9.04 28.78
N ASN A 362 4.27 8.83 27.70
CA ASN A 362 5.64 8.29 27.74
C ASN A 362 6.56 9.11 28.65
N ALA A 363 6.48 10.44 28.57
CA ALA A 363 7.25 11.34 29.42
C ALA A 363 6.89 11.18 30.91
N ILE A 364 5.60 11.05 31.24
CA ILE A 364 5.16 10.85 32.62
C ILE A 364 5.57 9.46 33.13
N ILE A 365 5.40 8.39 32.34
CA ILE A 365 5.81 7.02 32.72
C ILE A 365 7.30 6.96 33.03
N SER A 366 8.11 7.65 32.23
CA SER A 366 9.56 7.73 32.45
C SER A 366 9.91 8.52 33.71
N THR A 367 9.25 9.67 33.93
CA THR A 367 9.49 10.54 35.10
C THR A 367 9.07 9.87 36.40
N ASP A 368 7.90 9.24 36.41
CA ASP A 368 7.31 8.55 37.57
C ASP A 368 7.89 7.12 37.74
N ASN A 369 8.82 6.70 36.86
CA ASN A 369 9.42 5.37 36.82
C ASN A 369 8.36 4.25 36.89
N LEU A 370 7.28 4.36 36.12
CA LEU A 370 6.15 3.44 36.16
C LEU A 370 6.42 2.13 35.40
N GLY A 371 7.30 2.16 34.41
CA GLY A 371 7.75 1.02 33.61
C GLY A 371 8.66 1.49 32.48
N HIS A 372 9.03 0.57 31.59
CA HIS A 372 9.70 0.87 30.34
C HIS A 372 8.70 1.48 29.34
N ILE A 373 9.22 2.25 28.38
CA ILE A 373 8.44 2.83 27.28
C ILE A 373 9.09 2.45 25.95
N LEU A 374 8.30 2.40 24.89
CA LEU A 374 8.83 2.39 23.53
C LEU A 374 9.30 3.82 23.18
N PRO A 375 10.59 4.03 22.86
CA PRO A 375 11.11 5.37 22.59
C PRO A 375 10.61 5.94 21.26
N ASP A 376 10.37 5.06 20.28
CA ASP A 376 9.90 5.41 18.94
C ASP A 376 8.40 5.11 18.79
N LEU A 377 7.63 6.12 18.37
CA LEU A 377 6.20 5.98 18.10
C LEU A 377 5.90 5.11 16.87
N HIS A 378 6.85 4.98 15.94
CA HIS A 378 6.72 4.05 14.82
C HIS A 378 6.58 2.60 15.31
N LEU A 379 7.21 2.24 16.43
CA LEU A 379 7.10 0.91 17.04
C LEU A 379 5.73 0.70 17.72
N VAL A 380 5.15 1.76 18.28
CA VAL A 380 3.76 1.73 18.80
C VAL A 380 2.77 1.46 17.67
N TRP A 381 2.89 2.21 16.57
CA TRP A 381 2.09 1.97 15.36
C TRP A 381 2.29 0.55 14.84
N PHE A 382 3.55 0.10 14.74
CA PHE A 382 3.90 -1.19 14.20
C PHE A 382 3.32 -2.35 15.02
N PHE A 383 3.32 -2.26 16.34
CA PHE A 383 2.68 -3.26 17.21
C PHE A 383 1.23 -3.54 16.80
N TRP A 384 0.45 -2.48 16.57
CA TRP A 384 -0.97 -2.60 16.20
C TRP A 384 -1.17 -3.03 14.75
N VAL A 385 -0.45 -2.43 13.79
CA VAL A 385 -0.55 -2.81 12.37
C VAL A 385 -0.10 -4.26 12.15
N ARG A 386 0.86 -4.74 12.94
CA ARG A 386 1.28 -6.14 12.91
C ARG A 386 0.17 -7.08 13.40
N LEU A 387 -0.57 -6.73 14.45
CA LEU A 387 -1.76 -7.49 14.89
C LEU A 387 -2.87 -7.50 13.84
N GLU A 388 -3.15 -6.35 13.21
CA GLU A 388 -4.10 -6.26 12.09
C GLU A 388 -3.67 -7.16 10.92
N SER A 389 -2.37 -7.27 10.69
CA SER A 389 -1.80 -8.10 9.64
C SER A 389 -1.89 -9.57 9.95
N MET A 390 -1.68 -9.96 11.22
CA MET A 390 -1.94 -11.34 11.67
C MET A 390 -3.40 -11.71 11.45
N TRP A 391 -4.33 -10.81 11.79
CA TRP A 391 -5.76 -11.00 11.58
C TRP A 391 -6.08 -11.22 10.09
N TYR A 392 -5.56 -10.34 9.22
CA TYR A 392 -5.76 -10.43 7.78
C TYR A 392 -5.20 -11.74 7.20
N SER A 393 -3.95 -12.08 7.54
CA SER A 393 -3.28 -13.32 7.13
C SER A 393 -4.09 -14.55 7.56
N LYS A 394 -4.49 -14.64 8.83
CA LYS A 394 -5.33 -15.74 9.33
C LYS A 394 -6.66 -15.85 8.59
N MET A 395 -7.32 -14.72 8.33
CA MET A 395 -8.58 -14.67 7.60
C MET A 395 -8.43 -15.19 6.16
N GLN A 396 -7.35 -14.84 5.46
CA GLN A 396 -7.07 -15.36 4.11
C GLN A 396 -6.93 -16.89 4.09
N HIS A 397 -6.42 -17.49 5.17
CA HIS A 397 -6.31 -18.94 5.36
C HIS A 397 -7.60 -19.59 5.91
N GLY A 398 -8.72 -18.87 5.89
CA GLY A 398 -10.03 -19.38 6.36
C GLY A 398 -10.12 -19.58 7.88
N LYS A 399 -9.23 -18.95 8.66
CA LYS A 399 -9.26 -19.03 10.11
C LYS A 399 -10.22 -18.00 10.69
N THR A 400 -10.98 -18.43 11.69
CA THR A 400 -11.99 -17.63 12.39
C THR A 400 -11.79 -17.78 13.89
N VAL A 401 -12.45 -16.91 14.66
CA VAL A 401 -12.43 -16.96 16.14
C VAL A 401 -12.91 -18.32 16.65
N GLU A 402 -13.82 -18.99 15.96
CA GLU A 402 -14.36 -20.28 16.39
C GLU A 402 -13.41 -21.46 16.13
N ASN A 403 -12.50 -21.35 15.15
CA ASN A 403 -11.71 -22.49 14.67
C ASN A 403 -10.19 -22.35 14.88
N ASP A 404 -9.71 -21.18 15.31
CA ASP A 404 -8.29 -20.90 15.51
C ASP A 404 -8.05 -20.13 16.81
N PRO A 405 -7.31 -20.69 17.78
CA PRO A 405 -7.08 -20.03 19.08
C PRO A 405 -6.24 -18.76 18.95
N ILE A 406 -5.31 -18.69 18.00
CA ILE A 406 -4.51 -17.48 17.76
C ILE A 406 -5.43 -16.36 17.24
N MET A 407 -6.38 -16.69 16.36
CA MET A 407 -7.38 -15.73 15.88
C MET A 407 -8.25 -15.17 17.01
N GLN A 408 -8.63 -15.98 18.00
CA GLN A 408 -9.34 -15.50 19.21
C GLN A 408 -8.51 -14.46 19.96
N GLU A 409 -7.22 -14.75 20.13
CA GLU A 409 -6.31 -13.88 20.83
C GLU A 409 -6.07 -12.55 20.10
N ILE A 410 -5.85 -12.60 18.78
CA ILE A 410 -5.70 -11.41 17.93
C ILE A 410 -6.95 -10.52 18.01
N VAL A 411 -8.15 -11.08 17.83
CA VAL A 411 -9.41 -10.31 17.88
C VAL A 411 -9.64 -9.69 19.25
N SER A 412 -9.25 -10.38 20.33
CA SER A 412 -9.31 -9.82 21.67
C SER A 412 -8.37 -8.63 21.84
N MET A 413 -7.13 -8.72 21.35
CA MET A 413 -6.17 -7.60 21.40
C MET A 413 -6.68 -6.39 20.61
N LEU A 414 -7.15 -6.59 19.37
CA LEU A 414 -7.71 -5.52 18.55
C LEU A 414 -8.99 -4.90 19.16
N SER A 415 -9.74 -5.68 19.95
CA SER A 415 -10.90 -5.16 20.69
C SER A 415 -10.49 -4.28 21.88
N PHE A 416 -9.28 -4.45 22.43
CA PHE A 416 -8.77 -3.57 23.49
C PHE A 416 -8.40 -2.19 22.95
N ASP A 417 -7.86 -2.13 21.74
CA ASP A 417 -7.56 -0.85 21.09
C ASP A 417 -8.83 -0.01 20.81
N GLY A 418 -9.89 -0.67 20.36
CA GLY A 418 -11.19 -0.03 20.10
C GLY A 418 -11.97 0.41 21.34
N SER A 419 -11.53 0.01 22.54
CA SER A 419 -12.10 0.41 23.83
C SER A 419 -11.44 1.68 24.35
N ASP A 420 -12.14 2.53 25.10
CA ASP A 420 -11.54 3.69 25.77
C ASP A 420 -10.75 3.29 27.04
N GLN A 421 -10.84 2.03 27.45
CA GLN A 421 -10.18 1.52 28.65
C GLN A 421 -8.69 1.18 28.43
N GLY A 422 -7.94 1.10 29.52
CA GLY A 422 -6.60 0.53 29.50
C GLY A 422 -6.62 -0.99 29.30
N TRP A 423 -5.49 -1.56 28.87
CA TRP A 423 -5.35 -2.99 28.62
C TRP A 423 -4.01 -3.51 29.10
N VAL A 424 -3.96 -4.80 29.39
CA VAL A 424 -2.75 -5.48 29.87
C VAL A 424 -2.63 -6.87 29.27
N VAL A 425 -1.40 -7.32 29.10
CA VAL A 425 -1.02 -8.69 28.75
C VAL A 425 0.15 -9.09 29.63
N PHE A 426 -0.03 -10.13 30.44
CA PHE A 426 1.01 -10.75 31.25
C PHE A 426 1.53 -12.03 30.58
N SER A 427 2.81 -12.29 30.74
CA SER A 427 3.44 -13.55 30.35
C SER A 427 4.59 -13.92 31.30
N LYS A 428 5.03 -15.17 31.21
CA LYS A 428 6.25 -15.66 31.87
C LYS A 428 7.13 -16.37 30.83
N GLY A 429 8.22 -15.71 30.41
CA GLY A 429 9.05 -16.20 29.31
C GLY A 429 8.20 -16.52 28.06
N SER A 430 8.53 -17.65 27.41
CA SER A 430 7.78 -18.23 26.26
C SER A 430 6.48 -18.98 26.65
N GLY A 431 6.11 -18.92 27.93
CA GLY A 431 5.08 -19.78 28.52
C GLY A 431 3.67 -19.19 28.48
N GLU A 432 2.95 -19.34 29.59
CA GLU A 432 1.56 -18.91 29.73
C GLU A 432 1.39 -17.41 29.51
N MET A 433 0.29 -17.03 28.87
CA MET A 433 -0.14 -15.64 28.70
C MET A 433 -1.52 -15.42 29.33
N THR A 434 -1.76 -14.20 29.81
CA THR A 434 -3.05 -13.78 30.34
C THR A 434 -3.28 -12.33 29.99
N LYS A 435 -4.51 -11.97 29.65
CA LYS A 435 -4.88 -10.62 29.23
C LYS A 435 -6.09 -10.13 29.99
N ALA A 436 -6.18 -8.81 30.19
CA ALA A 436 -7.30 -8.18 30.85
C ALA A 436 -7.44 -6.72 30.43
N LYS A 437 -8.61 -6.13 30.72
CA LYS A 437 -8.96 -4.76 30.36
C LYS A 437 -9.51 -3.96 31.54
N GLY A 438 -9.23 -2.66 31.52
CA GLY A 438 -9.86 -1.61 32.33
C GLY A 438 -9.88 -1.92 33.81
N GLU A 439 -11.05 -1.77 34.41
CA GLU A 439 -11.25 -2.00 35.85
C GLU A 439 -11.17 -3.47 36.25
N ASN A 440 -11.32 -4.42 35.33
CA ASN A 440 -11.26 -5.85 35.67
C ASN A 440 -9.88 -6.24 36.19
N ILE A 441 -8.80 -5.75 35.55
CA ILE A 441 -7.45 -6.02 36.04
C ILE A 441 -7.17 -5.28 37.36
N VAL A 442 -7.63 -4.03 37.48
CA VAL A 442 -7.44 -3.23 38.68
C VAL A 442 -8.12 -3.89 39.87
N ARG A 443 -9.36 -4.37 39.70
CA ARG A 443 -10.09 -5.14 40.70
C ARG A 443 -9.36 -6.44 41.02
N CYS A 444 -8.97 -7.22 40.00
CA CYS A 444 -8.24 -8.47 40.18
C CYS A 444 -6.97 -8.29 41.03
N LEU A 445 -6.17 -7.25 40.76
CA LEU A 445 -4.96 -6.97 41.52
C LEU A 445 -5.26 -6.42 42.92
N SER A 446 -6.33 -5.67 43.10
CA SER A 446 -6.77 -5.20 44.42
C SER A 446 -7.22 -6.37 45.30
N ASP A 447 -7.87 -7.36 44.71
CA ASP A 447 -8.37 -8.56 45.38
C ASP A 447 -7.27 -9.64 45.53
N TYR A 448 -5.99 -9.29 45.42
CA TYR A 448 -4.87 -10.24 45.53
C TYR A 448 -4.92 -11.08 46.81
N ASP A 449 -5.32 -10.50 47.95
CA ASP A 449 -5.45 -11.24 49.20
C ASP A 449 -6.46 -12.39 49.15
N VAL A 450 -7.42 -12.35 48.23
CA VAL A 450 -8.44 -13.38 48.04
C VAL A 450 -7.87 -14.60 47.32
N TRP A 451 -7.04 -14.39 46.29
CA TRP A 451 -6.54 -15.46 45.43
C TRP A 451 -5.05 -15.79 45.61
N LYS A 452 -4.30 -15.04 46.43
CA LYS A 452 -2.86 -15.26 46.68
C LYS A 452 -2.49 -16.68 47.09
N ASN A 453 -3.38 -17.39 47.80
CA ASN A 453 -3.13 -18.77 48.22
C ASN A 453 -3.07 -19.74 47.04
N ASN A 454 -3.72 -19.41 45.92
CA ASN A 454 -3.69 -20.22 44.69
C ASN A 454 -2.37 -20.08 43.93
N VAL A 455 -1.56 -19.05 44.22
CA VAL A 455 -0.26 -18.82 43.57
C VAL A 455 0.71 -19.97 43.85
N LEU A 456 0.65 -20.56 45.06
CA LEU A 456 1.52 -21.68 45.44
C LEU A 456 1.21 -22.97 44.65
N SER A 457 -0.05 -23.20 44.31
CA SER A 457 -0.49 -24.44 43.64
C SER A 457 -0.52 -24.32 42.12
N LYS A 458 -0.90 -23.15 41.59
CA LYS A 458 -1.11 -22.92 40.14
C LYS A 458 -0.10 -21.99 39.50
N GLY A 459 0.82 -21.41 40.28
CA GLY A 459 1.69 -20.33 39.84
C GLY A 459 0.97 -19.00 39.72
N PHE A 460 1.73 -17.91 39.60
CA PHE A 460 1.18 -16.55 39.58
C PHE A 460 0.20 -16.31 38.41
N LEU A 461 0.57 -16.69 37.18
CA LEU A 461 -0.27 -16.46 36.00
C LEU A 461 -1.51 -17.36 35.99
N GLY A 462 -1.37 -18.64 36.35
CA GLY A 462 -2.50 -19.55 36.49
C GLY A 462 -3.54 -19.03 37.50
N ALA A 463 -3.09 -18.59 38.68
CA ALA A 463 -3.98 -18.04 39.70
C ALA A 463 -4.64 -16.72 39.27
N LEU A 464 -3.89 -15.83 38.61
CA LEU A 464 -4.39 -14.57 38.06
C LEU A 464 -5.47 -14.82 37.00
N ASN A 465 -5.21 -15.74 36.06
CA ASN A 465 -6.13 -16.07 34.97
C ASN A 465 -7.44 -16.68 35.49
N ASP A 466 -7.35 -17.60 36.47
CA ASP A 466 -8.53 -18.20 37.09
C ASP A 466 -9.42 -17.15 37.75
N TYR A 467 -8.82 -16.24 38.53
CA TYR A 467 -9.58 -15.19 39.20
C TYR A 467 -10.19 -14.19 38.20
N LEU A 468 -9.46 -13.84 37.13
CA LEU A 468 -9.99 -12.98 36.06
C LEU A 468 -11.21 -13.59 35.38
N ARG A 469 -11.26 -14.92 35.23
CA ARG A 469 -12.42 -15.64 34.69
C ARG A 469 -13.60 -15.63 35.66
N GLU A 470 -13.36 -15.72 36.96
CA GLU A 470 -14.41 -15.68 38.00
C GLU A 470 -15.09 -14.31 38.08
N ILE A 471 -14.33 -13.21 37.95
CA ILE A 471 -14.89 -11.85 38.01
C ILE A 471 -15.42 -11.34 36.67
N HIS A 472 -15.30 -12.14 35.61
CA HIS A 472 -15.69 -11.72 34.26
C HIS A 472 -17.21 -11.55 34.17
N THR A 473 -17.67 -10.34 33.85
CA THR A 473 -19.10 -10.06 33.70
C THR A 473 -19.59 -10.47 32.29
N PRO A 474 -20.73 -11.18 32.19
CA PRO A 474 -21.30 -11.58 30.89
C PRO A 474 -21.84 -10.39 30.07
N HIS A 475 -22.00 -9.22 30.70
CA HIS A 475 -22.42 -7.98 30.05
C HIS A 475 -21.21 -7.10 29.76
N HIS A 476 -20.64 -7.25 28.56
CA HIS A 476 -19.61 -6.35 28.06
C HIS A 476 -19.90 -6.00 26.59
N CYS A 477 -19.64 -4.74 26.23
CA CYS A 477 -19.66 -4.28 24.85
C CYS A 477 -18.22 -4.18 24.38
N ASN A 478 -17.78 -5.11 23.53
CA ASN A 478 -16.48 -5.02 22.89
C ASN A 478 -16.63 -4.30 21.56
N ARG A 479 -15.75 -3.35 21.34
CA ARG A 479 -15.69 -2.62 20.08
C ARG A 479 -14.43 -3.02 19.35
N LEU A 480 -14.63 -3.72 18.24
CA LEU A 480 -13.56 -4.04 17.31
C LEU A 480 -13.55 -2.96 16.23
N ILE A 481 -12.43 -2.25 16.10
CA ILE A 481 -12.21 -1.31 15.00
C ILE A 481 -11.29 -2.02 14.02
N LEU A 482 -11.84 -2.43 12.89
CA LEU A 482 -11.02 -2.92 11.78
C LEU A 482 -10.70 -1.74 10.86
N PRO A 483 -9.45 -1.58 10.40
CA PRO A 483 -9.14 -0.62 9.35
C PRO A 483 -10.05 -0.90 8.15
N GLY A 484 -10.73 0.12 7.62
CA GLY A 484 -11.65 0.00 6.48
C GLY A 484 -10.96 -0.28 5.13
N THR A 485 -9.86 -1.03 5.14
CA THR A 485 -8.68 -0.64 4.39
C THR A 485 -7.97 -1.87 3.78
N THR A 486 -8.32 -3.12 4.12
CA THR A 486 -7.71 -4.32 3.51
C THR A 486 -8.74 -5.37 3.14
N GLY A 487 -9.14 -5.42 1.86
CA GLY A 487 -9.98 -6.50 1.32
C GLY A 487 -11.38 -6.58 1.92
N SER A 488 -12.18 -7.54 1.45
CA SER A 488 -13.58 -7.72 1.85
C SER A 488 -13.73 -7.73 3.37
N ILE A 489 -14.35 -6.68 3.91
CA ILE A 489 -14.77 -6.62 5.31
C ILE A 489 -15.66 -7.84 5.55
N PRO A 490 -15.31 -8.75 6.47
CA PRO A 490 -16.07 -9.97 6.68
C PRO A 490 -17.52 -9.63 7.00
N GLU A 491 -18.45 -10.36 6.37
CA GLU A 491 -19.89 -10.15 6.58
C GLU A 491 -20.31 -10.46 8.03
N ARG A 492 -19.55 -11.34 8.69
CA ARG A 492 -19.78 -11.75 10.07
C ARG A 492 -18.46 -11.86 10.82
N VAL A 493 -18.40 -11.19 11.97
CA VAL A 493 -17.35 -11.36 12.99
C VAL A 493 -18.04 -11.70 14.29
N VAL A 494 -17.47 -12.60 15.08
CA VAL A 494 -17.96 -12.92 16.43
C VAL A 494 -17.04 -12.32 17.49
N CYS A 495 -17.63 -11.96 18.62
CA CYS A 495 -16.89 -11.46 19.77
C CYS A 495 -16.00 -12.57 20.35
N ALA A 496 -14.71 -12.30 20.53
CA ALA A 496 -13.76 -13.26 21.12
C ALA A 496 -14.07 -13.59 22.60
N GLU A 497 -14.79 -12.73 23.32
CA GLU A 497 -15.11 -12.95 24.74
C GLU A 497 -16.44 -13.69 24.94
N CYS A 498 -17.49 -13.37 24.16
CA CYS A 498 -18.83 -13.95 24.37
C CYS A 498 -19.37 -14.81 23.21
N GLY A 499 -18.63 -14.91 22.11
CA GLY A 499 -19.00 -15.70 20.93
C GLY A 499 -20.21 -15.20 20.13
N ARG A 500 -20.84 -14.09 20.56
CA ARG A 500 -22.00 -13.51 19.86
C ARG A 500 -21.56 -12.80 18.57
N PRO A 501 -22.38 -12.82 17.51
CA PRO A 501 -22.11 -12.03 16.32
C PRO A 501 -22.05 -10.54 16.68
N MET A 502 -21.04 -9.85 16.16
CA MET A 502 -20.86 -8.41 16.33
C MET A 502 -21.67 -7.67 15.26
N GLU A 503 -22.26 -6.55 15.65
CA GLU A 503 -22.96 -5.66 14.72
C GLU A 503 -21.94 -4.83 13.91
N LYS A 504 -22.19 -4.70 12.61
CA LYS A 504 -21.34 -3.94 11.69
C LYS A 504 -21.84 -2.49 11.61
N PHE A 505 -20.98 -1.55 11.99
CA PHE A 505 -21.21 -0.11 11.82
C PHE A 505 -20.11 0.51 10.96
N VAL A 506 -20.49 1.49 10.13
CA VAL A 506 -19.53 2.36 9.44
C VAL A 506 -19.30 3.59 10.31
N MET A 507 -18.04 3.85 10.68
CA MET A 507 -17.68 5.00 11.48
C MET A 507 -16.92 6.03 10.65
N TYR A 508 -17.42 7.28 10.66
CA TYR A 508 -16.68 8.44 10.17
C TYR A 508 -16.03 9.13 11.38
N ARG A 509 -14.71 9.28 11.36
CA ARG A 509 -13.97 10.03 12.39
C ARG A 509 -13.30 11.22 11.71
N CYS A 510 -13.63 12.43 12.18
CA CYS A 510 -12.97 13.66 11.75
C CYS A 510 -11.71 13.86 12.59
N CYS A 511 -10.56 14.04 11.94
CA CYS A 511 -9.34 14.45 12.62
C CYS A 511 -9.41 15.96 12.87
N ARG A 512 -9.78 16.36 14.08
CA ARG A 512 -9.36 17.64 14.63
C ARG A 512 -8.73 17.37 15.99
N ASP A 513 -7.47 17.77 16.05
CA ASP A 513 -6.57 17.87 17.21
C ASP A 513 -5.99 16.55 17.76
#